data_AF-A0A355ICZ3-F1
#
_entry.id   AF-A0A355ICZ3-F1
#
_cell.length_a   1.000
_cell.length_b   1.000
_cell.length_c   1.000
_cell.angle_alpha   90.00
_cell.angle_beta   90.00
_cell.angle_gamma   90.00
#
_symmetry.space_group_name_H-M   'P 1'
#
loop_
_entity.id
_entity.type
_entity.pdbx_description
1 polymer ?
#
loop_
_entity_poly.entity_id
_entity_poly.type
_entity_poly.pdbx_seq_one_letter_code
_entity_poly.pdbx_strand_id
1 'polypeptide(L)'
;GHLKPTPGAVMDAAVLLQKTLGDLMVLDVGGATTDVHSVAEGSSEIRDKMISPEPFAKRTVEGDLGVYINARNVAETAGFDALQAATGLDLESELERLRPIPTDDGMRRFVEALTLAAAKEAVNRHVGRIRYLYTPSGRVTVASGKDLTTVKWIIGTGGALTRLDIGARLENALRRRPETGELLPEFPQFLTDSDYILAAIGLIAEDYPDAATALMLKSFRMRRDISGS
;
A
#
# COMPACT_ATOMS: atom_id res chain seq x y z
N GLY A 1 24.08 4.50 -16.43
CA GLY A 1 23.04 4.43 -15.40
C GLY A 1 22.42 5.80 -15.25
N HIS A 2 21.12 5.92 -15.46
CA HIS A 2 20.39 7.16 -15.21
C HIS A 2 20.11 7.29 -13.70
N LEU A 3 20.41 8.44 -13.10
CA LEU A 3 20.05 8.73 -11.70
C LEU A 3 18.52 8.78 -11.61
N LYS A 4 17.92 7.76 -11.00
CA LYS A 4 16.47 7.67 -10.79
C LYS A 4 16.17 7.88 -9.30
N PRO A 5 15.24 8.79 -8.93
CA PRO A 5 14.79 8.93 -7.56
C PRO A 5 14.19 7.62 -7.02
N THR A 6 14.29 7.37 -5.72
CA THR A 6 13.76 6.16 -5.04
C THR A 6 12.33 5.79 -5.47
N PRO A 7 11.36 6.73 -5.54
CA PRO A 7 10.01 6.36 -5.95
C PRO A 7 9.91 5.92 -7.41
N GLY A 8 10.78 6.43 -8.30
CA GLY A 8 10.87 5.94 -9.67
C GLY A 8 11.33 4.49 -9.72
N ALA A 9 12.35 4.15 -8.94
CA ALA A 9 12.88 2.79 -8.86
C ALA A 9 11.85 1.80 -8.29
N VAL A 10 11.11 2.20 -7.24
CA VAL A 10 10.02 1.38 -6.68
C VAL A 10 8.93 1.14 -7.73
N MET A 11 8.58 2.14 -8.54
CA MET A 11 7.61 1.96 -9.62
C MET A 11 8.12 0.96 -10.68
N ASP A 12 9.38 1.03 -11.10
CA ASP A 12 9.93 0.07 -12.07
C ASP A 12 9.90 -1.37 -11.51
N ALA A 13 10.26 -1.52 -10.23
CA ALA A 13 10.18 -2.81 -9.54
C ALA A 13 8.74 -3.35 -9.54
N ALA A 14 7.76 -2.50 -9.23
CA ALA A 14 6.34 -2.85 -9.24
C ALA A 14 5.86 -3.28 -10.64
N VAL A 15 6.24 -2.53 -11.68
CA VAL A 15 5.90 -2.85 -13.08
C VAL A 15 6.53 -4.17 -13.52
N LEU A 16 7.79 -4.43 -13.14
CA LEU A 16 8.45 -5.70 -13.44
C LEU A 16 7.77 -6.87 -12.71
N LEU A 17 7.48 -6.72 -11.42
CA LEU A 17 6.82 -7.75 -10.62
C LEU A 17 5.42 -8.07 -11.12
N GLN A 18 4.68 -7.09 -11.62
CA GLN A 18 3.32 -7.29 -12.14
C GLN A 18 3.28 -8.33 -13.27
N LYS A 19 4.33 -8.42 -14.09
CA LYS A 19 4.46 -9.44 -15.15
C LYS A 19 4.48 -10.87 -14.62
N THR A 20 4.91 -11.06 -13.37
CA THR A 20 5.04 -12.38 -12.72
C THR A 20 3.89 -12.65 -11.75
N LEU A 21 3.48 -11.63 -10.99
CA LEU A 21 2.54 -11.76 -9.88
C LEU A 21 1.09 -11.39 -10.24
N GLY A 22 0.88 -10.75 -11.40
CA GLY A 22 -0.37 -10.09 -11.75
C GLY A 22 -0.55 -8.77 -11.01
N ASP A 23 -1.78 -8.24 -11.02
CA ASP A 23 -2.13 -6.96 -10.42
C ASP A 23 -1.69 -6.86 -8.95
N LEU A 24 -0.94 -5.80 -8.67
CA LEU A 24 -0.29 -5.60 -7.38
C LEU A 24 -0.25 -4.12 -6.99
N MET A 25 0.05 -3.89 -5.72
CA MET A 25 0.40 -2.58 -5.19
C MET A 25 1.59 -2.68 -4.24
N VAL A 26 2.34 -1.59 -4.13
CA VAL A 26 3.41 -1.39 -3.16
C VAL A 26 3.01 -0.27 -2.20
N LEU A 27 3.15 -0.53 -0.91
CA LEU A 27 3.03 0.43 0.16
C LEU A 27 4.42 0.73 0.72
N ASP A 28 4.85 1.98 0.63
CA ASP A 28 6.10 2.46 1.25
C ASP A 28 5.73 3.46 2.35
N VAL A 29 5.74 2.98 3.59
CA VAL A 29 5.43 3.81 4.77
C VAL A 29 6.74 4.26 5.40
N GLY A 30 7.06 5.54 5.18
CA GLY A 30 8.22 6.21 5.72
C GLY A 30 7.92 7.01 6.99
N GLY A 31 8.98 7.59 7.56
CA GLY A 31 8.85 8.47 8.71
C GLY A 31 8.11 9.78 8.40
N ALA A 32 8.17 10.26 7.15
CA ALA A 32 7.58 11.53 6.74
C ALA A 32 6.40 11.37 5.76
N THR A 33 6.46 10.41 4.84
CA THR A 33 5.43 10.22 3.81
C THR A 33 4.98 8.78 3.76
N THR A 34 3.78 8.56 3.20
CA THR A 34 3.37 7.25 2.70
C THR A 34 3.17 7.33 1.20
N ASP A 35 3.84 6.45 0.46
CA ASP A 35 3.71 6.32 -0.98
C ASP A 35 2.90 5.06 -1.31
N VAL A 36 1.96 5.19 -2.26
CA VAL A 36 1.20 4.07 -2.80
C VAL A 36 1.48 3.96 -4.29
N HIS A 37 2.07 2.84 -4.70
CA HIS A 37 2.29 2.49 -6.10
C HIS A 37 1.32 1.37 -6.46
N SER A 38 0.54 1.52 -7.52
CA SER A 38 -0.31 0.44 -8.03
C SER A 38 -0.02 0.18 -9.49
N VAL A 39 0.01 -1.10 -9.85
CA VAL A 39 0.16 -1.58 -11.22
C VAL A 39 -0.94 -2.61 -11.44
N ALA A 40 -2.04 -2.15 -12.03
CA ALA A 40 -3.26 -2.93 -12.14
C ALA A 40 -4.09 -2.50 -13.35
N GLU A 41 -4.60 -3.50 -14.09
CA GLU A 41 -5.60 -3.30 -15.14
C GLU A 41 -6.99 -3.02 -14.56
N GLY A 42 -7.27 -3.60 -13.38
CA GLY A 42 -8.61 -3.59 -12.80
C GLY A 42 -9.53 -4.64 -13.44
N SER A 43 -10.77 -4.68 -12.96
CA SER A 43 -11.75 -5.64 -13.46
C SER A 43 -12.46 -5.13 -14.72
N SER A 44 -12.82 -6.05 -15.62
CA SER A 44 -13.64 -5.70 -16.79
C SER A 44 -15.00 -5.12 -16.37
N GLU A 45 -15.59 -5.64 -15.30
CA GLU A 45 -16.89 -5.19 -14.80
C GLU A 45 -16.89 -3.73 -14.34
N ILE A 46 -15.82 -3.27 -13.67
CA ILE A 46 -15.69 -1.89 -13.23
C ILE A 46 -15.29 -0.98 -14.39
N ARG A 47 -14.46 -1.47 -15.31
CA ARG A 47 -14.05 -0.73 -16.52
C ARG A 47 -15.25 -0.33 -17.39
N ASP A 48 -16.25 -1.20 -17.53
CA ASP A 48 -17.47 -0.91 -18.29
C ASP A 48 -18.32 0.21 -17.66
N LYS A 49 -18.13 0.48 -16.36
CA LYS A 49 -18.83 1.51 -15.60
C LYS A 49 -17.97 2.76 -15.38
N MET A 50 -16.74 2.78 -15.90
CA MET A 50 -15.73 3.79 -15.58
C MET A 50 -15.98 5.08 -16.36
N ILE A 51 -16.15 6.19 -15.65
CA ILE A 51 -16.31 7.53 -16.26
C ILE A 51 -15.03 8.38 -16.19
N SER A 52 -14.05 7.97 -15.38
CA SER A 52 -12.77 8.65 -15.21
C SER A 52 -11.69 7.63 -14.83
N PRO A 53 -11.15 6.87 -15.80
CA PRO A 53 -10.11 5.88 -15.55
C PRO A 53 -8.78 6.54 -15.16
N GLU A 54 -8.00 5.83 -14.35
CA GLU A 54 -6.63 6.17 -13.96
C GLU A 54 -5.62 5.29 -14.72
N PRO A 55 -4.35 5.69 -14.84
CA PRO A 55 -3.36 4.94 -15.60
C PRO A 55 -3.10 3.55 -15.00
N PHE A 56 -2.59 2.64 -15.85
CA PHE A 56 -2.19 1.27 -15.48
C PHE A 56 -1.22 1.25 -14.29
N ALA A 57 -0.17 2.08 -14.36
CA ALA A 57 0.75 2.35 -13.26
C ALA A 57 0.45 3.73 -12.66
N LYS A 58 0.10 3.78 -11.37
CA LYS A 58 -0.24 5.02 -10.65
C LYS A 58 0.58 5.12 -9.37
N ARG A 59 1.06 6.33 -9.06
CA ARG A 59 1.66 6.67 -7.76
C ARG A 59 0.90 7.80 -7.10
N THR A 60 0.63 7.69 -5.82
CA THR A 60 0.27 8.82 -4.94
C THR A 60 1.26 8.94 -3.80
N VAL A 61 1.39 10.16 -3.27
CA VAL A 61 2.29 10.47 -2.17
C VAL A 61 1.51 11.29 -1.16
N GLU A 62 1.41 10.75 0.05
CA GLU A 62 0.71 11.39 1.14
C GLU A 62 1.74 12.03 2.06
N GLY A 63 1.91 13.34 1.90
CA GLY A 63 2.91 14.13 2.62
C GLY A 63 2.61 14.33 4.10
N ASP A 64 1.37 14.09 4.51
CA ASP A 64 0.85 14.17 5.87
C ASP A 64 0.81 12.81 6.59
N LEU A 65 1.10 11.70 5.89
CA LEU A 65 0.95 10.34 6.42
C LEU A 65 2.30 9.66 6.72
N GLY A 66 3.16 10.32 7.50
CA GLY A 66 4.43 9.77 7.97
C GLY A 66 4.35 9.30 9.43
N VAL A 67 4.94 8.15 9.75
CA VAL A 67 4.80 7.54 11.09
C VAL A 67 5.79 8.07 12.15
N TYR A 68 6.61 9.07 11.80
CA TYR A 68 7.54 9.72 12.72
C TYR A 68 7.41 11.24 12.71
N ILE A 69 7.77 11.89 11.60
CA ILE A 69 7.70 13.36 11.44
C ILE A 69 6.26 13.86 11.51
N ASN A 70 5.33 13.11 10.91
CA ASN A 70 3.91 13.46 10.81
C ASN A 70 3.02 12.58 11.71
N ALA A 71 3.60 11.93 12.73
CA ALA A 71 2.90 10.94 13.54
C ALA A 71 1.64 11.50 14.22
N ARG A 72 1.69 12.77 14.68
CA ARG A 72 0.53 13.46 15.25
C ARG A 72 -0.59 13.61 14.23
N ASN A 73 -0.29 14.05 13.00
CA ASN A 73 -1.30 14.19 11.94
C ASN A 73 -1.96 12.85 11.61
N VAL A 74 -1.17 11.77 11.56
CA VAL A 74 -1.69 10.40 11.38
C VAL A 74 -2.62 10.02 12.53
N ALA A 75 -2.22 10.30 13.79
CA ALA A 75 -3.03 9.99 14.96
C ALA A 75 -4.36 10.75 14.99
N GLU A 76 -4.34 12.04 14.64
CA GLU A 76 -5.52 12.90 14.54
C GLU A 76 -6.45 12.43 13.42
N THR A 77 -5.91 12.13 12.24
CA THR A 77 -6.67 11.64 11.08
C THR A 77 -7.34 10.29 11.38
N ALA A 78 -6.64 9.41 12.09
CA ALA A 78 -7.16 8.11 12.51
C ALA A 78 -8.22 8.20 13.62
N GLY A 79 -8.27 9.33 14.34
CA GLY A 79 -9.03 9.50 15.56
C GLY A 79 -8.23 9.05 16.78
N PHE A 80 -7.87 10.01 17.62
CA PHE A 80 -7.06 9.79 18.82
C PHE A 80 -7.70 8.75 19.77
N ASP A 81 -8.99 8.89 20.06
CA ASP A 81 -9.72 7.97 20.93
C ASP A 81 -9.75 6.53 20.39
N ALA A 82 -9.89 6.37 19.07
CA ALA A 82 -9.92 5.07 18.43
C ALA A 82 -8.56 4.37 18.52
N LEU A 83 -7.46 5.11 18.30
CA LEU A 83 -6.10 4.60 18.45
C LEU A 83 -5.78 4.26 19.91
N GLN A 84 -6.22 5.08 20.86
CA GLN A 84 -6.03 4.85 22.29
C GLN A 84 -6.76 3.58 22.72
N ALA A 85 -8.02 3.41 22.30
CA ALA A 85 -8.79 2.20 22.56
C ALA A 85 -8.16 0.95 21.91
N ALA A 86 -7.62 1.06 20.70
CA ALA A 86 -7.00 -0.05 19.99
C ALA A 86 -5.65 -0.49 20.58
N THR A 87 -4.90 0.45 21.18
CA THR A 87 -3.54 0.18 21.68
C THR A 87 -3.48 -0.01 23.20
N GLY A 88 -4.45 0.53 23.93
CA GLY A 88 -4.42 0.61 25.40
C GLY A 88 -3.32 1.53 25.94
N LEU A 89 -2.82 2.46 25.13
CA LEU A 89 -1.71 3.37 25.45
C LEU A 89 -2.21 4.79 25.66
N ASP A 90 -1.51 5.56 26.49
CA ASP A 90 -1.65 7.02 26.49
C ASP A 90 -0.91 7.60 25.29
N LEU A 91 -1.66 8.00 24.27
CA LEU A 91 -1.07 8.40 22.99
C LEU A 91 -0.26 9.69 23.07
N GLU A 92 -0.59 10.62 23.98
CA GLU A 92 0.20 11.85 24.13
C GLU A 92 1.60 11.51 24.65
N SER A 93 1.68 10.70 25.70
CA SER A 93 2.96 10.18 26.20
C SER A 93 3.76 9.43 25.13
N GLU A 94 3.10 8.63 24.29
CA GLU A 94 3.74 7.90 23.19
C GLU A 94 4.26 8.82 22.07
N LEU A 95 3.52 9.88 21.74
CA LEU A 95 3.93 10.89 20.77
C LEU A 95 5.16 11.68 21.24
N GLU A 96 5.19 12.09 22.52
CA GLU A 96 6.30 12.85 23.09
C GLU A 96 7.61 12.05 23.09
N ARG A 97 7.52 10.75 23.37
CA ARG A 97 8.69 9.86 23.44
C ARG A 97 9.04 9.18 22.12
N LEU A 98 8.29 9.45 21.04
CA LEU A 98 8.43 8.76 19.76
C LEU A 98 9.86 8.85 19.20
N ARG A 99 10.33 7.73 18.63
CA ARG A 99 11.64 7.61 17.98
C ARG A 99 11.48 6.99 16.58
N PRO A 100 12.43 7.24 15.65
CA PRO A 100 12.41 6.61 14.34
C PRO A 100 12.44 5.07 14.39
N ILE A 101 13.05 4.52 15.44
CA ILE A 101 13.14 3.07 15.67
C ILE A 101 12.51 2.80 17.04
N PRO A 102 11.46 1.96 17.12
CA PRO A 102 10.85 1.59 18.39
C PRO A 102 11.84 0.94 19.36
N THR A 103 11.84 1.41 20.61
CA THR A 103 12.79 0.96 21.65
C THR A 103 12.18 -0.03 22.64
N ASP A 104 10.86 -0.13 22.68
CA ASP A 104 10.09 -0.97 23.60
C ASP A 104 8.77 -1.41 22.96
N ASP A 105 8.09 -2.35 23.62
CA ASP A 105 6.85 -2.93 23.09
C ASP A 105 5.68 -1.94 23.06
N GLY A 106 5.63 -0.95 23.96
CA GLY A 106 4.62 0.11 23.92
C GLY A 106 4.76 0.95 22.65
N MET A 107 5.98 1.43 22.39
CA MET A 107 6.28 2.21 21.20
C MET A 107 6.09 1.38 19.93
N ARG A 108 6.44 0.09 19.95
CA ARG A 108 6.18 -0.82 18.82
C ARG A 108 4.68 -0.88 18.52
N ARG A 109 3.82 -1.15 19.52
CA ARG A 109 2.35 -1.17 19.32
C ARG A 109 1.81 0.15 18.82
N PHE A 110 2.33 1.28 19.31
CA PHE A 110 1.93 2.60 18.85
C PHE A 110 2.30 2.83 17.38
N VAL A 111 3.55 2.55 17.00
CA VAL A 111 4.01 2.68 15.61
C VAL A 111 3.28 1.72 14.67
N GLU A 112 2.96 0.49 15.11
CA GLU A 112 2.11 -0.43 14.34
C GLU A 112 0.72 0.14 14.08
N ALA A 113 0.11 0.76 15.09
CA ALA A 113 -1.21 1.39 14.95
C ALA A 113 -1.17 2.61 14.01
N LEU A 114 -0.14 3.46 14.13
CA LEU A 114 0.09 4.57 13.20
C LEU A 114 0.33 4.08 11.77
N THR A 115 1.16 3.04 11.61
CA THR A 115 1.48 2.48 10.28
C THR A 115 0.24 1.91 9.61
N LEU A 116 -0.60 1.19 10.36
CA LEU A 116 -1.87 0.67 9.86
C LEU A 116 -2.81 1.80 9.44
N ALA A 117 -2.91 2.86 10.26
CA ALA A 117 -3.75 4.02 9.96
C ALA A 117 -3.26 4.80 8.73
N ALA A 118 -1.96 5.11 8.66
CA ALA A 118 -1.35 5.80 7.54
C ALA A 118 -1.52 5.03 6.23
N ALA A 119 -1.23 3.72 6.24
CA ALA A 119 -1.40 2.87 5.07
C ALA A 119 -2.87 2.81 4.62
N LYS A 120 -3.81 2.62 5.56
CA LYS A 120 -5.25 2.58 5.25
C LYS A 120 -5.72 3.89 4.60
N GLU A 121 -5.38 5.02 5.20
CA GLU A 121 -5.78 6.32 4.69
C GLU A 121 -5.14 6.61 3.33
N ALA A 122 -3.85 6.31 3.16
CA ALA A 122 -3.16 6.51 1.89
C ALA A 122 -3.79 5.70 0.75
N VAL A 123 -4.18 4.44 1.02
CA VAL A 123 -4.87 3.61 0.02
C VAL A 123 -6.26 4.14 -0.26
N ASN A 124 -7.01 4.57 0.76
CA ASN A 124 -8.34 5.15 0.57
C ASN A 124 -8.31 6.41 -0.31
N ARG A 125 -7.28 7.23 -0.18
CA ARG A 125 -7.03 8.40 -1.06
C ARG A 125 -6.55 8.00 -2.46
N HIS A 126 -5.91 6.84 -2.60
CA HIS A 126 -5.39 6.33 -3.86
C HIS A 126 -6.48 5.70 -4.75
N VAL A 127 -7.39 4.93 -4.14
CA VAL A 127 -8.41 4.14 -4.85
C VAL A 127 -9.56 4.98 -5.38
N GLY A 128 -10.15 4.47 -6.46
CA GLY A 128 -11.41 4.96 -6.97
C GLY A 128 -12.60 4.50 -6.15
N ARG A 129 -13.79 4.96 -6.57
CA ARG A 129 -15.05 4.65 -5.91
C ARG A 129 -16.17 4.41 -6.92
N ILE A 130 -17.10 3.53 -6.54
CA ILE A 130 -18.41 3.33 -7.15
C ILE A 130 -19.38 4.35 -6.57
N ARG A 131 -20.18 4.99 -7.43
CA ARG A 131 -21.25 5.91 -7.04
C ARG A 131 -22.54 5.56 -7.77
N TYR A 132 -23.65 5.85 -7.11
CA TYR A 132 -24.98 5.72 -7.70
C TYR A 132 -25.47 7.09 -8.13
N LEU A 133 -25.71 7.26 -9.43
CA LEU A 133 -26.34 8.44 -9.99
C LEU A 133 -27.83 8.15 -10.19
N TYR A 134 -28.67 9.09 -9.79
CA TYR A 134 -30.11 9.00 -9.98
C TYR A 134 -30.50 9.87 -11.18
N THR A 135 -30.97 9.23 -12.25
CA THR A 135 -31.39 9.87 -13.49
C THR A 135 -32.91 9.72 -13.66
N PRO A 136 -33.56 10.49 -14.55
CA PRO A 136 -34.97 10.28 -14.88
C PRO A 136 -35.29 8.86 -15.35
N SER A 137 -34.30 8.14 -15.93
CA SER A 137 -34.42 6.75 -16.37
C SER A 137 -34.14 5.72 -15.28
N GLY A 138 -33.87 6.16 -14.04
CA GLY A 138 -33.57 5.31 -12.90
C GLY A 138 -32.13 5.45 -12.38
N ARG A 139 -31.74 4.50 -11.52
CA ARG A 139 -30.42 4.48 -10.87
C ARG A 139 -29.37 3.90 -11.81
N VAL A 140 -28.33 4.69 -12.10
CA VAL A 140 -27.15 4.30 -12.86
C VAL A 140 -25.99 4.11 -11.90
N THR A 141 -25.20 3.05 -12.09
CA THR A 141 -23.99 2.80 -11.31
C THR A 141 -22.78 3.22 -12.13
N VAL A 142 -21.94 4.09 -11.58
CA VAL A 142 -20.71 4.58 -12.22
C VAL A 142 -19.52 4.36 -11.32
N ALA A 143 -18.33 4.23 -11.91
CA ALA A 143 -17.05 4.14 -11.22
C ALA A 143 -16.11 5.27 -11.67
N SER A 144 -15.27 5.75 -10.75
CA SER A 144 -14.25 6.76 -11.05
C SER A 144 -12.98 6.49 -10.25
N GLY A 145 -11.80 6.73 -10.83
CA GLY A 145 -10.51 6.58 -10.16
C GLY A 145 -9.87 5.22 -10.39
N LYS A 146 -8.90 4.86 -9.53
CA LYS A 146 -8.09 3.65 -9.70
C LYS A 146 -8.86 2.43 -9.20
N ASP A 147 -9.06 1.45 -10.07
CA ASP A 147 -9.62 0.16 -9.68
C ASP A 147 -8.51 -0.75 -9.15
N LEU A 148 -8.57 -1.12 -7.86
CA LEU A 148 -7.67 -2.10 -7.24
C LEU A 148 -8.40 -3.41 -6.89
N THR A 149 -9.63 -3.64 -7.35
CA THR A 149 -10.41 -4.84 -6.99
C THR A 149 -9.72 -6.15 -7.36
N THR A 150 -8.95 -6.17 -8.45
CA THR A 150 -8.16 -7.31 -8.95
C THR A 150 -6.78 -7.44 -8.30
N VAL A 151 -6.33 -6.45 -7.53
CA VAL A 151 -5.04 -6.51 -6.84
C VAL A 151 -5.06 -7.65 -5.83
N LYS A 152 -4.14 -8.60 -6.03
CA LYS A 152 -3.94 -9.71 -5.11
C LYS A 152 -2.83 -9.41 -4.12
N TRP A 153 -1.76 -8.76 -4.55
CA TRP A 153 -0.55 -8.61 -3.75
C TRP A 153 -0.36 -7.18 -3.26
N ILE A 154 -0.22 -7.02 -1.94
CA ILE A 154 0.19 -5.79 -1.28
C ILE A 154 1.62 -5.99 -0.80
N ILE A 155 2.58 -5.31 -1.43
CA ILE A 155 3.99 -5.39 -1.07
C ILE A 155 4.31 -4.25 -0.11
N GLY A 156 4.65 -4.56 1.13
CA GLY A 156 5.10 -3.58 2.11
C GLY A 156 6.61 -3.37 2.07
N THR A 157 7.03 -2.13 1.92
CA THR A 157 8.41 -1.68 2.06
C THR A 157 8.48 -0.41 2.93
N GLY A 158 9.67 0.17 3.05
CA GLY A 158 9.92 1.30 3.94
C GLY A 158 10.27 0.86 5.36
N GLY A 159 10.75 1.80 6.17
CA GLY A 159 11.31 1.49 7.49
C GLY A 159 10.34 0.81 8.45
N ALA A 160 9.04 1.09 8.33
CA ALA A 160 8.00 0.50 9.16
C ALA A 160 7.59 -0.90 8.67
N LEU A 161 7.12 -1.02 7.42
CA LEU A 161 6.53 -2.27 6.92
C LEU A 161 7.55 -3.40 6.70
N THR A 162 8.85 -3.08 6.61
CA THR A 162 9.92 -4.09 6.56
C THR A 162 10.23 -4.73 7.91
N ARG A 163 9.75 -4.14 9.02
CA ARG A 163 10.13 -4.54 10.40
C ARG A 163 8.96 -4.90 11.31
N LEU A 164 7.75 -4.46 10.96
CA LEU A 164 6.55 -4.66 11.77
C LEU A 164 5.73 -5.84 11.24
N ASP A 165 5.25 -6.69 12.14
CA ASP A 165 4.39 -7.81 11.81
C ASP A 165 2.91 -7.40 11.78
N ILE A 166 2.53 -6.62 10.75
CA ILE A 166 1.17 -6.09 10.60
C ILE A 166 0.48 -6.53 9.31
N GLY A 167 1.06 -7.47 8.55
CA GLY A 167 0.56 -7.89 7.25
C GLY A 167 -0.90 -8.34 7.27
N ALA A 168 -1.26 -9.25 8.18
CA ALA A 168 -2.63 -9.75 8.30
C ALA A 168 -3.64 -8.64 8.68
N ARG A 169 -3.20 -7.65 9.48
CA ARG A 169 -4.03 -6.49 9.84
C ARG A 169 -4.24 -5.57 8.64
N LEU A 170 -3.22 -5.37 7.80
CA LEU A 170 -3.32 -4.61 6.55
C LEU A 170 -4.22 -5.31 5.53
N GLU A 171 -4.09 -6.62 5.34
CA GLU A 171 -4.98 -7.40 4.48
C GLU A 171 -6.44 -7.24 4.90
N ASN A 172 -6.72 -7.27 6.21
CA ASN A 172 -8.07 -7.10 6.72
C ASN A 172 -8.58 -5.67 6.51
N ALA A 173 -7.75 -4.67 6.82
CA ALA A 173 -8.11 -3.26 6.74
C ALA A 173 -8.31 -2.76 5.30
N LEU A 174 -7.57 -3.32 4.34
CA LEU A 174 -7.60 -2.96 2.93
C LEU A 174 -8.47 -3.90 2.09
N ARG A 175 -9.14 -4.86 2.71
CA ARG A 175 -10.08 -5.73 2.01
C ARG A 175 -11.35 -4.96 1.66
N ARG A 176 -11.79 -5.13 0.42
CA ARG A 176 -13.00 -4.53 -0.12
C ARG A 176 -14.23 -4.79 0.76
N ARG A 177 -15.01 -3.72 0.87
CA ARG A 177 -16.32 -3.66 1.52
C ARG A 177 -17.29 -3.03 0.53
N PRO A 178 -18.05 -3.81 -0.27
CA PRO A 178 -18.88 -3.30 -1.35
C PRO A 178 -19.81 -2.14 -0.94
N GLU A 179 -20.27 -2.12 0.30
CA GLU A 179 -21.12 -1.09 0.90
C GLU A 179 -20.45 0.29 1.00
N THR A 180 -19.13 0.36 1.06
CA THR A 180 -18.36 1.63 1.10
C THR A 180 -18.23 2.26 -0.29
N GLY A 181 -18.43 1.46 -1.35
CA GLY A 181 -18.17 1.84 -2.73
C GLY A 181 -16.68 1.94 -3.08
N GLU A 182 -15.75 1.74 -2.15
CA GLU A 182 -14.31 1.83 -2.43
C GLU A 182 -13.84 0.67 -3.32
N LEU A 183 -13.04 0.98 -4.34
CA LEU A 183 -12.47 0.01 -5.29
C LEU A 183 -11.19 -0.63 -4.72
N LEU A 184 -11.29 -1.09 -3.48
CA LEU A 184 -10.23 -1.79 -2.75
C LEU A 184 -10.05 -3.24 -3.23
N PRO A 185 -8.90 -3.88 -2.95
CA PRO A 185 -8.65 -5.31 -3.19
C PRO A 185 -9.69 -6.27 -2.61
N GLU A 186 -10.17 -7.26 -3.38
CA GLU A 186 -11.14 -8.24 -2.85
C GLU A 186 -10.51 -9.30 -1.94
N PHE A 187 -9.35 -9.83 -2.33
CA PHE A 187 -8.63 -10.88 -1.61
C PHE A 187 -7.14 -10.54 -1.50
N PRO A 188 -6.77 -9.45 -0.80
CA PRO A 188 -5.38 -9.05 -0.68
C PRO A 188 -4.57 -10.06 0.13
N GLN A 189 -3.32 -10.24 -0.27
CA GLN A 189 -2.26 -10.96 0.43
C GLN A 189 -1.06 -10.04 0.58
N PHE A 190 -0.48 -9.99 1.77
CA PHE A 190 0.63 -9.12 2.10
C PHE A 190 1.97 -9.82 1.91
N LEU A 191 2.90 -9.12 1.27
CA LEU A 191 4.29 -9.53 1.11
C LEU A 191 5.20 -8.49 1.74
N THR A 192 6.15 -8.92 2.55
CA THR A 192 7.14 -8.03 3.15
C THR A 192 8.41 -8.01 2.33
N ASP A 193 8.91 -6.82 1.95
CA ASP A 193 10.26 -6.63 1.44
C ASP A 193 11.29 -6.85 2.56
N SER A 194 11.47 -8.10 2.98
CA SER A 194 12.21 -8.47 4.19
C SER A 194 13.68 -8.06 4.17
N ASP A 195 14.27 -7.97 2.97
CA ASP A 195 15.67 -7.59 2.79
C ASP A 195 15.82 -6.07 2.51
N TYR A 196 14.70 -5.33 2.47
CA TYR A 196 14.61 -3.90 2.15
C TYR A 196 15.36 -3.50 0.87
N ILE A 197 15.17 -4.29 -0.19
CA ILE A 197 15.92 -4.16 -1.44
C ILE A 197 15.07 -3.64 -2.61
N LEU A 198 13.76 -3.44 -2.44
CA LEU A 198 12.86 -3.19 -3.56
C LEU A 198 13.29 -1.98 -4.41
N ALA A 199 13.60 -0.86 -3.76
CA ALA A 199 14.08 0.34 -4.45
C ALA A 199 15.46 0.13 -5.12
N ALA A 200 16.38 -0.58 -4.46
CA ALA A 200 17.71 -0.85 -5.00
C ALA A 200 17.64 -1.75 -6.24
N ILE A 201 16.80 -2.79 -6.19
CA ILE A 201 16.58 -3.70 -7.32
C ILE A 201 15.84 -3.01 -8.46
N GLY A 202 14.90 -2.10 -8.15
CA GLY A 202 14.23 -1.27 -9.14
C GLY A 202 15.17 -0.50 -10.06
N LEU A 203 16.32 -0.05 -9.56
CA LEU A 203 17.34 0.66 -10.36
C LEU A 203 17.99 -0.19 -11.45
N ILE A 204 18.01 -1.52 -11.29
CA ILE A 204 18.64 -2.46 -12.22
C ILE A 204 17.61 -3.36 -12.93
N ALA A 205 16.32 -3.13 -12.69
CA ALA A 205 15.22 -3.95 -13.18
C ALA A 205 15.11 -3.96 -14.71
N GLU A 206 15.49 -2.85 -15.37
CA GLU A 206 15.49 -2.74 -16.83
C GLU A 206 16.64 -3.53 -17.47
N ASP A 207 17.84 -3.45 -16.88
CA ASP A 207 19.04 -4.10 -17.41
C ASP A 207 19.06 -5.61 -17.10
N TYR A 208 18.50 -6.03 -15.95
CA TYR A 208 18.55 -7.41 -15.46
C TYR A 208 17.19 -7.92 -14.94
N PRO A 209 16.14 -7.97 -15.77
CA PRO A 209 14.78 -8.24 -15.33
C PRO A 209 14.60 -9.59 -14.63
N ASP A 210 15.23 -10.66 -15.13
CA ASP A 210 15.09 -12.00 -14.56
C ASP A 210 15.75 -12.12 -13.18
N ALA A 211 16.95 -11.55 -13.04
CA ALA A 211 17.71 -11.53 -11.79
C ALA A 211 17.03 -10.63 -10.75
N ALA A 212 16.59 -9.44 -11.18
CA ALA A 212 15.83 -8.52 -10.34
C ALA A 212 14.56 -9.18 -9.78
N THR A 213 13.79 -9.85 -10.65
CA THR A 213 12.58 -10.58 -10.25
C THR A 213 12.90 -11.68 -9.24
N ALA A 214 13.93 -12.49 -9.51
CA ALA A 214 14.34 -13.57 -8.61
C ALA A 214 14.73 -13.04 -7.21
N LEU A 215 15.48 -11.94 -7.15
CA LEU A 215 15.90 -11.32 -5.90
C LEU A 215 14.71 -10.75 -5.11
N MET A 216 13.78 -10.06 -5.77
CA MET A 216 12.58 -9.52 -5.11
C MET A 216 11.69 -10.64 -4.54
N LEU A 217 11.41 -11.69 -5.32
CA LEU A 217 10.63 -12.84 -4.84
C LEU A 217 11.29 -13.53 -3.64
N LYS A 218 12.62 -13.63 -3.65
CA LYS A 218 13.39 -14.14 -2.51
C LYS A 218 13.27 -13.22 -1.27
N SER A 219 13.30 -11.90 -1.45
CA SER A 219 13.03 -10.92 -0.36
C SER A 219 11.65 -11.14 0.25
N PHE A 220 10.64 -11.41 -0.59
CA PHE A 220 9.27 -11.72 -0.16
C PHE A 220 9.09 -13.11 0.45
N ARG A 221 10.17 -13.89 0.55
CA ARG A 221 10.16 -15.31 0.99
C ARG A 221 9.25 -16.19 0.15
N MET A 222 8.97 -15.78 -1.08
CA MET A 222 8.27 -16.61 -2.06
C MET A 222 9.26 -17.57 -2.71
N ARG A 223 8.92 -18.85 -2.75
CA ARG A 223 9.67 -19.80 -3.56
C ARG A 223 9.29 -19.56 -5.02
N ARG A 224 10.28 -19.41 -5.91
CA ARG A 224 10.04 -19.75 -7.31
C ARG A 224 9.81 -21.25 -7.33
N ASP A 225 8.63 -21.71 -7.71
CA ASP A 225 8.53 -23.03 -8.28
C ASP A 225 9.33 -22.97 -9.58
N ILE A 226 10.59 -23.43 -9.50
CA ILE A 226 11.43 -23.64 -10.67
C ILE A 226 10.92 -24.93 -11.32
N SER A 227 9.72 -24.86 -11.90
CA SER A 227 9.23 -25.86 -12.86
C SER A 227 8.98 -25.11 -14.16
N GLY A 228 10.07 -24.88 -14.88
CA GLY A 228 10.01 -24.61 -16.30
C GLY A 228 9.48 -25.87 -17.01
N SER A 229 8.50 -25.64 -17.87
CA SER A 229 8.18 -26.40 -19.07
C SER A 229 9.41 -26.93 -19.81
#